data_AF-A0A914MVH6-F1
#
_entry.id   AF-A0A914MVH6-F1
#
_cell.length_a   1.000
_cell.length_b   1.000
_cell.length_c   1.000
_cell.angle_alpha   90.00
_cell.angle_beta   90.00
_cell.angle_gamma   90.00
#
_symmetry.space_group_name_H-M   'P 1'
#
loop_
_entity.id
_entity.type
_entity.pdbx_description
1 polymer ?
#
loop_
_entity_poly.entity_id
_entity_poly.type
_entity_poly.pdbx_seq_one_letter_code
_entity_poly.pdbx_strand_id
1 'polypeptide(L)'
;MFVIILLNRRIIIKNVRVRFAPSPTGQLHLGSLRTALFNYLFAKKYGGSFLLRIEDTDRDRLVEGTQNEFENVLSYFGLNLDEGPSIDGNFGPYVQSERCEIYKNEVERLIEKNKAYKCFCSVERLDILRRKALNEKKIPRYDRHCRNLSKEEVVAREKNGEIPVVRFKYDAGEMSFKDTVFGVYSTSWDEVDFIILKRDGFPTYHFANVVDDHYMEISDVIRGSEWLLSTPKHLNLYEAFNWKEPRFTHLPLITEDGKNKLSKRKSHAFVSYYTNLGYLPLAVLNFLLRNGSGIKEYNLHKLYTIDEMITNFDQNLIGRSTFMLDLKELDRYGRMAFQASDFEKDLLPCIKKQFSLLPEVFLNIFF
;
A
#
# COMPACT_ATOMS: atom_id res chain seq x y z
N MET A 1 20.88 19.04 45.53
CA MET A 1 20.98 19.41 44.11
C MET A 1 20.73 18.16 43.28
N PHE A 2 19.46 17.85 43.01
CA PHE A 2 19.06 16.65 42.28
C PHE A 2 19.29 16.89 40.78
N VAL A 3 20.21 16.14 40.18
CA VAL A 3 20.41 16.10 38.74
C VAL A 3 19.26 15.30 38.14
N ILE A 4 18.35 15.98 37.45
CA ILE A 4 17.32 15.37 36.61
C ILE A 4 18.03 14.83 35.36
N ILE A 5 18.22 13.50 35.30
CA ILE A 5 18.61 12.82 34.07
C ILE A 5 17.35 12.72 33.20
N LEU A 6 17.27 13.60 32.20
CA LEU A 6 16.32 13.50 31.09
C LEU A 6 16.67 12.24 30.27
N LEU A 7 16.08 11.11 30.62
CA LEU A 7 16.10 9.91 29.78
C LEU A 7 15.28 10.18 28.53
N ASN A 8 15.95 10.53 27.44
CA ASN A 8 15.44 10.39 26.09
C ASN A 8 14.97 8.95 25.89
N ARG A 9 13.66 8.69 25.95
CA ARG A 9 13.05 7.41 25.57
C ARG A 9 13.26 7.19 24.08
N ARG A 10 14.43 6.69 23.68
CA ARG A 10 14.57 5.96 22.41
C ARG A 10 13.76 4.69 22.58
N ILE A 11 12.56 4.66 21.99
CA ILE A 11 11.84 3.40 21.79
C ILE A 11 12.76 2.55 20.92
N ILE A 12 13.40 1.55 21.52
CA ILE A 12 14.09 0.50 20.77
C ILE A 12 12.98 -0.29 20.09
N ILE A 13 12.67 0.04 18.85
CA ILE A 13 11.75 -0.74 18.04
C ILE A 13 12.51 -2.02 17.65
N LYS A 14 12.38 -3.09 18.44
CA LYS A 14 12.92 -4.39 18.03
C LYS A 14 12.19 -4.83 16.75
N ASN A 15 12.96 -5.18 15.73
CA ASN A 15 12.55 -5.76 14.44
C ASN A 15 11.56 -4.90 13.64
N VAL A 16 12.00 -3.72 13.18
CA VAL A 16 11.20 -2.93 12.21
C VAL A 16 11.08 -3.70 10.90
N ARG A 17 9.84 -3.90 10.44
CA ARG A 17 9.51 -4.51 9.15
C ARG A 17 8.34 -3.77 8.53
N VAL A 18 8.53 -3.30 7.31
CA VAL A 18 7.56 -2.50 6.57
C VAL A 18 7.43 -3.00 5.15
N ARG A 19 6.23 -2.84 4.56
CA ARG A 19 5.95 -3.30 3.19
C ARG A 19 5.45 -2.21 2.27
N PHE A 20 6.03 -2.17 1.08
CA PHE A 20 5.35 -1.62 -0.08
C PHE A 20 4.57 -2.73 -0.78
N ALA A 21 3.24 -2.61 -0.80
CA ALA A 21 2.35 -3.66 -1.30
C ALA A 21 1.44 -3.18 -2.44
N PRO A 22 1.96 -3.01 -3.67
CA PRO A 22 1.17 -2.58 -4.80
C PRO A 22 0.41 -3.74 -5.46
N SER A 23 -0.77 -3.43 -5.99
CA SER A 23 -1.45 -4.32 -6.94
C SER A 23 -0.88 -4.10 -8.36
N PRO A 24 -0.57 -5.16 -9.13
CA PRO A 24 0.00 -5.06 -10.47
C PRO A 24 -1.07 -4.72 -11.52
N THR A 25 -1.65 -3.52 -11.42
CA THR A 25 -2.75 -3.06 -12.29
C THR A 25 -2.28 -2.03 -13.34
N GLY A 26 -1.02 -2.13 -13.77
CA GLY A 26 -0.38 -1.19 -14.69
C GLY A 26 0.69 -0.32 -14.02
N GLN A 27 0.97 0.84 -14.63
CA GLN A 27 2.11 1.68 -14.27
C GLN A 27 2.09 2.18 -12.83
N LEU A 28 3.29 2.33 -12.24
CA LEU A 28 3.45 2.81 -10.87
C LEU A 28 2.97 4.27 -10.74
N HIS A 29 1.99 4.48 -9.87
CA HIS A 29 1.47 5.81 -9.56
C HIS A 29 2.44 6.59 -8.65
N LEU A 30 2.51 7.90 -8.81
CA LEU A 30 3.40 8.78 -8.04
C LEU A 30 3.15 8.69 -6.52
N GLY A 31 1.89 8.57 -6.11
CA GLY A 31 1.53 8.33 -4.70
C GLY A 31 2.02 6.98 -4.15
N SER A 32 2.12 5.96 -5.01
CA SER A 32 2.69 4.67 -4.63
C SER A 32 4.20 4.78 -4.45
N LEU A 33 4.90 5.51 -5.32
CA LEU A 33 6.33 5.81 -5.13
C LEU A 33 6.59 6.60 -3.84
N ARG A 34 5.73 7.58 -3.50
CA ARG A 34 5.81 8.30 -2.21
C ARG A 34 5.63 7.34 -1.03
N THR A 35 4.69 6.40 -1.14
CA THR A 35 4.50 5.38 -0.10
C THR A 35 5.73 4.47 0.03
N ALA A 36 6.29 4.02 -1.09
CA ALA A 36 7.54 3.23 -1.11
C ALA A 36 8.70 4.00 -0.45
N LEU A 37 8.89 5.29 -0.81
CA LEU A 37 9.89 6.16 -0.21
C LEU A 37 9.75 6.22 1.32
N PHE A 38 8.54 6.47 1.84
CA PHE A 38 8.35 6.60 3.29
C PHE A 38 8.53 5.28 4.05
N ASN A 39 8.14 4.14 3.44
CA ASN A 39 8.46 2.82 3.99
C ASN A 39 9.98 2.62 4.01
N TYR A 40 10.68 2.92 2.91
CA TYR A 40 12.13 2.82 2.83
C TYR A 40 12.86 3.68 3.87
N LEU A 41 12.50 4.97 3.97
CA LEU A 41 13.09 5.88 4.95
C LEU A 41 12.86 5.40 6.39
N PHE A 42 11.65 4.92 6.70
CA PHE A 42 11.34 4.36 8.01
C PHE A 42 12.19 3.11 8.30
N ALA A 43 12.23 2.14 7.38
CA ALA A 43 13.03 0.94 7.53
C ALA A 43 14.50 1.28 7.80
N LYS A 44 15.12 2.08 6.92
CA LYS A 44 16.55 2.39 7.04
C LYS A 44 16.86 3.26 8.24
N LYS A 45 15.98 4.21 8.62
CA LYS A 45 16.16 5.04 9.83
C LYS A 45 16.25 4.21 11.10
N TYR A 46 15.45 3.15 11.19
CA TYR A 46 15.33 2.31 12.37
C TYR A 46 16.03 0.96 12.23
N GLY A 47 16.86 0.77 11.19
CA GLY A 47 17.64 -0.46 10.98
C GLY A 47 16.78 -1.72 10.73
N GLY A 48 15.63 -1.55 10.08
CA GLY A 48 14.70 -2.62 9.74
C GLY A 48 14.69 -3.01 8.26
N SER A 49 13.72 -3.87 7.91
CA SER A 49 13.56 -4.43 6.56
C SER A 49 12.48 -3.69 5.77
N PHE A 50 12.80 -3.33 4.52
CA PHE A 50 11.88 -2.82 3.52
C PHE A 50 11.61 -3.88 2.46
N LEU A 51 10.36 -4.29 2.32
CA LEU A 51 9.99 -5.41 1.45
C LEU A 51 8.89 -5.05 0.43
N LEU A 52 8.91 -5.76 -0.69
CA LEU A 52 7.91 -5.69 -1.75
C LEU A 52 6.99 -6.90 -1.67
N ARG A 53 5.69 -6.67 -1.60
CA ARG A 53 4.67 -7.73 -1.72
C ARG A 53 3.72 -7.42 -2.88
N ILE A 54 3.59 -8.32 -3.83
CA ILE A 54 2.72 -8.13 -4.99
C ILE A 54 1.31 -8.61 -4.69
N GLU A 55 0.34 -7.69 -4.79
CA GLU A 55 -1.08 -7.97 -4.47
C GLU A 55 -1.89 -8.26 -5.72
N ASP A 56 -1.69 -9.43 -6.32
CA ASP A 56 -2.23 -9.86 -7.61
C ASP A 56 -3.49 -10.74 -7.52
N THR A 57 -4.23 -10.65 -6.41
CA THR A 57 -5.44 -11.46 -6.14
C THR A 57 -6.68 -10.98 -6.92
N ASP A 58 -6.65 -9.76 -7.45
CA ASP A 58 -7.66 -9.22 -8.39
C ASP A 58 -7.24 -9.53 -9.84
N ARG A 59 -7.51 -10.77 -10.27
CA ARG A 59 -7.06 -11.31 -11.56
C ARG A 59 -7.60 -10.53 -12.77
N ASP A 60 -8.78 -9.92 -12.67
CA ASP A 60 -9.40 -9.15 -13.75
C ASP A 60 -8.64 -7.86 -14.09
N ARG A 61 -7.81 -7.37 -13.15
CA ARG A 61 -7.04 -6.13 -13.31
C ARG A 61 -5.54 -6.37 -13.46
N LEU A 62 -5.12 -7.63 -13.50
CA LEU A 62 -3.71 -7.98 -13.61
C LEU A 62 -3.14 -7.50 -14.95
N VAL A 63 -2.01 -6.81 -14.88
CA VAL A 63 -1.17 -6.49 -16.03
C VAL A 63 0.14 -7.26 -15.89
N GLU A 64 0.41 -8.15 -16.84
CA GLU A 64 1.63 -8.96 -16.83
C GLU A 64 2.89 -8.08 -16.95
N GLY A 65 4.00 -8.52 -16.35
CA GLY A 65 5.26 -7.78 -16.33
C GLY A 65 5.33 -6.60 -15.35
N THR A 66 4.19 -6.16 -14.78
CA THR A 66 4.16 -5.04 -13.83
C THR A 66 4.96 -5.30 -12.53
N GLN A 67 5.11 -6.56 -12.11
CA GLN A 67 5.98 -6.90 -10.98
C GLN A 67 7.43 -6.48 -11.23
N ASN A 68 8.02 -6.89 -12.36
CA ASN A 68 9.39 -6.55 -12.72
C ASN A 68 9.53 -5.03 -12.94
N GLU A 69 8.50 -4.38 -13.48
CA GLU A 69 8.45 -2.92 -13.59
C GLU A 69 8.57 -2.25 -12.22
N PHE A 70 7.86 -2.72 -11.20
CA PHE A 70 7.93 -2.15 -9.86
C PHE A 70 9.32 -2.29 -9.23
N GLU A 71 9.94 -3.48 -9.31
CA GLU A 71 11.30 -3.68 -8.80
C GLU A 71 12.33 -2.80 -9.53
N ASN A 72 12.24 -2.73 -10.87
CA ASN A 72 13.10 -1.87 -11.68
C ASN A 72 12.93 -0.39 -11.34
N VAL A 73 11.69 0.07 -11.12
CA VAL A 73 11.43 1.45 -10.69
C VAL A 73 12.01 1.68 -9.30
N LEU A 74 11.77 0.82 -8.32
CA LEU A 74 12.35 0.99 -6.98
C LEU A 74 13.89 1.05 -7.01
N SER A 75 14.52 0.15 -7.77
CA SER A 75 15.97 0.13 -7.98
C SER A 75 16.47 1.41 -8.67
N TYR A 76 15.79 1.88 -9.72
CA TYR A 76 16.12 3.14 -10.41
C TYR A 76 16.06 4.35 -9.47
N PHE A 77 15.18 4.32 -8.48
CA PHE A 77 15.06 5.35 -7.46
C PHE A 77 15.97 5.15 -6.24
N GLY A 78 16.84 4.13 -6.24
CA GLY A 78 17.73 3.83 -5.12
C GLY A 78 17.00 3.32 -3.87
N LEU A 79 15.75 2.85 -4.01
CA LEU A 79 14.92 2.32 -2.94
C LEU A 79 15.07 0.79 -2.89
N ASN A 80 16.28 0.33 -2.57
CA ASN A 80 16.64 -1.08 -2.61
C ASN A 80 15.81 -1.91 -1.61
N LEU A 81 15.29 -3.03 -2.09
CA LEU A 81 14.51 -3.98 -1.31
C LEU A 81 15.43 -4.89 -0.49
N ASP A 82 14.98 -5.23 0.71
CA ASP A 82 15.61 -6.26 1.56
C ASP A 82 14.98 -7.63 1.31
N GLU A 83 13.69 -7.68 0.96
CA GLU A 83 12.96 -8.91 0.58
C GLU A 83 11.94 -8.59 -0.51
N GLY A 84 11.65 -9.54 -1.40
CA GLY A 84 10.65 -9.34 -2.45
C GLY A 84 10.56 -10.53 -3.40
N PRO A 85 9.74 -10.44 -4.46
CA PRO A 85 9.58 -11.55 -5.40
C PRO A 85 10.89 -12.05 -6.03
N SER A 86 11.81 -11.13 -6.38
CA SER A 86 13.12 -11.48 -6.96
C SER A 86 14.26 -11.56 -5.93
N ILE A 87 13.97 -11.39 -4.63
CA ILE A 87 14.97 -11.37 -3.55
C ILE A 87 14.54 -12.33 -2.46
N ASP A 88 15.31 -13.41 -2.29
CA ASP A 88 15.07 -14.42 -1.27
C ASP A 88 14.90 -13.79 0.12
N GLY A 89 13.96 -14.32 0.88
CA GLY A 89 13.68 -13.90 2.25
C GLY A 89 12.92 -14.98 3.01
N ASN A 90 12.93 -14.88 4.33
CA ASN A 90 12.42 -15.93 5.21
C ASN A 90 10.88 -16.06 5.22
N PHE A 91 10.17 -15.15 4.55
CA PHE A 91 8.72 -15.01 4.65
C PHE A 91 8.01 -15.11 3.30
N GLY A 92 8.75 -15.53 2.26
CA GLY A 92 8.20 -15.78 0.94
C GLY A 92 7.13 -16.89 0.92
N PRO A 93 6.43 -17.08 -0.20
CA PRO A 93 6.51 -16.27 -1.42
C PRO A 93 5.98 -14.84 -1.22
N TYR A 94 6.47 -13.88 -2.01
CA TYR A 94 6.10 -12.45 -1.90
C TYR A 94 5.02 -12.02 -2.90
N VAL A 95 4.43 -12.97 -3.62
CA VAL A 95 3.31 -12.77 -4.54
C VAL A 95 2.07 -13.44 -3.94
N GLN A 96 0.97 -12.70 -3.80
CA GLN A 96 -0.21 -13.20 -3.09
C GLN A 96 -0.87 -14.41 -3.78
N SER A 97 -0.89 -14.47 -5.11
CA SER A 97 -1.44 -15.62 -5.83
C SER A 97 -0.72 -16.94 -5.52
N GLU A 98 0.56 -16.88 -5.13
CA GLU A 98 1.36 -18.05 -4.74
C GLU A 98 1.10 -18.47 -3.28
N ARG A 99 0.32 -17.70 -2.53
CA ARG A 99 0.03 -17.90 -1.09
C ARG A 99 -1.40 -18.41 -0.83
N CYS A 100 -2.11 -18.84 -1.87
CA CYS A 100 -3.51 -19.26 -1.78
C CYS A 100 -3.80 -20.29 -0.68
N GLU A 101 -2.89 -21.23 -0.46
CA GLU A 101 -3.06 -22.26 0.57
C GLU A 101 -3.05 -21.69 1.99
N ILE A 102 -2.18 -20.71 2.27
CA ILE A 102 -2.14 -20.01 3.56
C ILE A 102 -3.50 -19.34 3.83
N TYR A 103 -4.06 -18.68 2.82
CA TYR A 103 -5.35 -18.01 2.97
C TYR A 103 -6.50 -18.99 3.20
N LYS A 104 -6.52 -20.14 2.50
CA LYS A 104 -7.53 -21.17 2.71
C LYS A 104 -7.48 -21.71 4.14
N ASN A 105 -6.30 -22.04 4.64
CA ASN A 105 -6.11 -22.52 6.00
C ASN A 105 -6.60 -21.51 7.06
N GLU A 106 -6.27 -20.23 6.90
CA GLU A 106 -6.75 -19.20 7.84
C GLU A 106 -8.25 -18.91 7.70
N VAL A 107 -8.83 -19.09 6.51
CA VAL A 107 -10.29 -19.04 6.32
C VAL A 107 -10.98 -20.18 7.08
N GLU A 108 -10.48 -21.40 6.96
CA GLU A 108 -11.00 -22.56 7.67
C GLU A 108 -10.93 -22.34 9.19
N ARG A 109 -9.80 -21.85 9.69
CA ARG A 109 -9.63 -21.47 11.09
C ARG A 109 -10.66 -20.45 11.58
N LEU A 110 -11.02 -19.46 10.76
CA LEU A 110 -12.08 -18.50 11.11
C LEU A 110 -13.47 -19.13 11.09
N ILE A 111 -13.74 -20.08 10.17
CA ILE A 111 -15.00 -20.83 10.14
C ILE A 111 -15.13 -21.69 11.40
N GLU A 112 -14.08 -22.43 11.77
CA GLU A 112 -14.03 -23.26 12.99
C GLU A 112 -14.26 -22.43 14.26
N LYS A 113 -13.68 -21.23 14.34
CA LYS A 113 -13.90 -20.26 15.42
C LYS A 113 -15.26 -19.55 15.35
N ASN A 114 -16.13 -19.92 14.41
CA ASN A 114 -17.44 -19.31 14.19
C ASN A 114 -17.37 -17.80 13.87
N LYS A 115 -16.24 -17.32 13.33
CA LYS A 115 -15.98 -15.92 12.92
C LYS A 115 -16.19 -15.68 11.43
N ALA A 116 -16.29 -16.74 10.63
CA ALA A 116 -16.61 -16.68 9.21
C ALA A 116 -17.63 -17.78 8.84
N TYR A 117 -18.23 -17.69 7.65
CA TYR A 117 -19.16 -18.68 7.12
C TYR A 117 -19.22 -18.70 5.60
N LYS A 118 -19.59 -19.85 5.04
CA LYS A 118 -19.82 -20.03 3.60
C LYS A 118 -21.16 -19.41 3.18
N CYS A 119 -21.15 -18.65 2.09
CA CYS A 119 -22.31 -17.98 1.53
C CYS A 119 -22.52 -18.39 0.08
N PHE A 120 -23.70 -18.92 -0.20
CA PHE A 120 -24.07 -19.45 -1.52
C PHE A 120 -24.96 -18.50 -2.32
N CYS A 121 -25.24 -17.28 -1.82
CA CYS A 121 -26.08 -16.31 -2.51
C CYS A 121 -25.57 -16.01 -3.92
N SER A 122 -26.44 -16.14 -4.91
CA SER A 122 -26.14 -15.81 -6.30
C SER A 122 -26.00 -14.30 -6.52
N VAL A 123 -25.35 -13.91 -7.62
CA VAL A 123 -25.16 -12.49 -7.98
C VAL A 123 -26.52 -11.84 -8.23
N GLU A 124 -27.43 -12.53 -8.90
CA GLU A 124 -28.78 -12.06 -9.23
C GLU A 124 -29.59 -11.74 -7.96
N ARG A 125 -29.50 -12.61 -6.93
CA ARG A 125 -30.13 -12.35 -5.63
C ARG A 125 -29.59 -11.08 -4.99
N LEU A 126 -28.27 -10.92 -4.98
CA LEU A 126 -27.61 -9.76 -4.38
C LEU A 126 -27.96 -8.47 -5.14
N ASP A 127 -28.10 -8.54 -6.46
CA ASP A 127 -28.53 -7.41 -7.30
C ASP A 127 -29.99 -7.01 -7.03
N ILE A 128 -30.89 -7.98 -6.82
CA ILE A 128 -32.27 -7.70 -6.41
C ILE A 128 -32.30 -6.96 -5.07
N LEU A 129 -31.54 -7.44 -4.08
CA LEU A 129 -31.42 -6.76 -2.77
C LEU A 129 -30.87 -5.34 -2.91
N ARG A 130 -29.84 -5.16 -3.74
CA ARG A 130 -29.25 -3.85 -4.02
C ARG A 130 -30.27 -2.90 -4.65
N ARG A 131 -30.98 -3.33 -5.69
CA ARG A 131 -32.01 -2.51 -6.36
C ARG A 131 -33.15 -2.15 -5.41
N LYS A 132 -33.61 -3.10 -4.59
CA LYS A 132 -34.63 -2.85 -3.57
C LYS A 132 -34.19 -1.78 -2.57
N ALA A 133 -32.98 -1.89 -2.02
CA ALA A 133 -32.45 -0.90 -1.09
C ALA A 133 -32.35 0.50 -1.72
N LEU A 134 -31.86 0.59 -2.96
CA LEU A 134 -31.78 1.85 -3.70
C LEU A 134 -33.15 2.48 -3.96
N ASN A 135 -34.15 1.68 -4.34
CA ASN A 135 -35.54 2.14 -4.52
C ASN A 135 -36.15 2.66 -3.22
N GLU A 136 -35.78 2.06 -2.09
CA GLU A 136 -36.16 2.50 -0.75
C GLU A 136 -35.29 3.65 -0.20
N LYS A 137 -34.34 4.18 -0.99
CA LYS A 137 -33.35 5.19 -0.57
C LYS A 137 -32.52 4.78 0.66
N LYS A 138 -32.27 3.48 0.81
CA LYS A 138 -31.43 2.89 1.86
C LYS A 138 -30.06 2.51 1.31
N ILE A 139 -29.06 2.44 2.19
CA ILE A 139 -27.73 1.93 1.86
C ILE A 139 -27.85 0.42 1.57
N PRO A 140 -27.42 -0.07 0.40
CA PRO A 140 -27.42 -1.50 0.09
C PRO A 140 -26.52 -2.26 1.07
N ARG A 141 -27.07 -3.32 1.68
CA ARG A 141 -26.34 -4.19 2.61
C ARG A 141 -26.63 -5.65 2.29
N TYR A 142 -25.66 -6.50 2.63
CA TYR A 142 -25.90 -7.94 2.63
C TYR A 142 -26.76 -8.31 3.84
N ASP A 143 -27.78 -9.12 3.60
CA ASP A 143 -28.84 -9.45 4.57
C ASP A 143 -28.52 -10.66 5.45
N ARG A 144 -27.27 -11.15 5.42
CA ARG A 144 -26.80 -12.28 6.24
C ARG A 144 -27.56 -13.59 6.01
N HIS A 145 -28.18 -13.74 4.83
CA HIS A 145 -29.04 -14.88 4.50
C HIS A 145 -28.39 -16.25 4.78
N CYS A 146 -27.10 -16.42 4.45
CA CYS A 146 -26.39 -17.68 4.69
C CYS A 146 -25.68 -17.78 6.06
N ARG A 147 -25.81 -16.78 6.96
CA ARG A 147 -24.98 -16.69 8.18
C ARG A 147 -25.22 -17.81 9.18
N ASN A 148 -26.43 -18.37 9.17
CA ASN A 148 -26.88 -19.39 10.12
C ASN A 148 -27.20 -20.73 9.45
N LEU A 149 -26.67 -20.99 8.25
CA LEU A 149 -26.82 -22.31 7.61
C LEU A 149 -26.22 -23.39 8.51
N SER A 150 -26.90 -24.52 8.61
CA SER A 150 -26.39 -25.69 9.34
C SER A 150 -25.22 -26.32 8.60
N LYS A 151 -24.40 -27.13 9.31
CA LYS A 151 -23.29 -27.86 8.67
C LYS A 151 -23.81 -28.81 7.59
N GLU A 152 -24.96 -29.43 7.83
CA GLU A 152 -25.62 -30.35 6.90
C GLU A 152 -26.08 -29.63 5.63
N GLU A 153 -26.67 -28.44 5.76
CA GLU A 153 -27.08 -27.61 4.62
C GLU A 153 -25.88 -27.16 3.78
N VAL A 154 -24.80 -26.74 4.43
CA VAL A 154 -23.54 -26.37 3.75
C VAL A 154 -23.01 -27.56 2.96
N VAL A 155 -22.89 -28.74 3.57
CA VAL A 155 -22.39 -29.96 2.90
C VAL A 155 -23.30 -30.37 1.74
N ALA A 156 -24.62 -30.28 1.89
CA ALA A 156 -25.57 -30.60 0.83
C ALA A 156 -25.41 -29.67 -0.40
N ARG A 157 -25.27 -28.36 -0.17
CA ARG A 157 -25.04 -27.38 -1.25
C ARG A 157 -23.72 -27.59 -1.96
N GLU A 158 -22.66 -27.90 -1.23
CA GLU A 158 -21.35 -28.20 -1.83
C GLU A 158 -21.39 -29.50 -2.66
N LYS A 159 -22.08 -30.54 -2.18
CA LYS A 159 -22.31 -31.78 -2.96
C LYS A 159 -23.14 -31.54 -4.22
N ASN A 160 -24.01 -30.54 -4.22
CA ASN A 160 -24.77 -30.11 -5.40
C ASN A 160 -23.93 -29.24 -6.37
N GLY A 161 -22.65 -29.01 -6.08
CA GLY A 161 -21.76 -28.21 -6.93
C GLY A 161 -21.90 -26.70 -6.74
N GLU A 162 -22.61 -26.23 -5.71
CA GLU A 162 -22.66 -24.79 -5.42
C GLU A 162 -21.31 -24.31 -4.86
N ILE A 163 -20.64 -23.39 -5.56
CA ILE A 163 -19.36 -22.81 -5.12
C ILE A 163 -19.62 -21.58 -4.23
N PRO A 164 -19.29 -21.60 -2.92
CA PRO A 164 -19.54 -20.48 -2.04
C PRO A 164 -18.48 -19.38 -2.16
N VAL A 165 -18.83 -18.17 -1.70
CA VAL A 165 -17.84 -17.24 -1.13
C VAL A 165 -17.74 -17.47 0.37
N VAL A 166 -16.65 -17.07 1.01
CA VAL A 166 -16.58 -17.01 2.48
C VAL A 166 -16.71 -15.58 2.95
N ARG A 167 -17.60 -15.34 3.91
CA ARG A 167 -17.82 -14.03 4.53
C ARG A 167 -17.32 -14.03 5.96
N PHE A 168 -16.68 -12.92 6.35
CA PHE A 168 -16.38 -12.62 7.74
C PHE A 168 -17.63 -12.09 8.45
N LYS A 169 -17.89 -12.57 9.66
CA LYS A 169 -18.98 -12.07 10.52
C LYS A 169 -18.56 -10.71 11.05
N TYR A 170 -19.23 -9.66 10.58
CA TYR A 170 -18.88 -8.28 10.89
C TYR A 170 -20.06 -7.63 11.59
N ASP A 171 -20.02 -7.70 12.92
CA ASP A 171 -21.04 -7.15 13.80
C ASP A 171 -20.81 -5.67 14.07
N ALA A 172 -21.88 -4.95 14.43
CA ALA A 172 -21.80 -3.51 14.66
C ALA A 172 -20.91 -3.30 15.87
N GLY A 173 -20.11 -2.25 15.79
CA GLY A 173 -19.18 -1.95 16.86
C GLY A 173 -18.65 -0.56 16.72
N GLU A 174 -17.94 -0.19 17.77
CA GLU A 174 -17.10 0.99 17.80
C GLU A 174 -15.66 0.54 17.94
N MET A 175 -14.77 1.25 17.28
CA MET A 175 -13.34 1.04 17.43
C MET A 175 -12.65 2.36 17.38
N SER A 176 -11.65 2.45 18.23
CA SER A 176 -10.66 3.50 18.16
C SER A 176 -9.30 2.85 17.91
N PHE A 177 -8.50 3.49 17.08
CA PHE A 177 -7.09 3.15 16.95
C PHE A 177 -6.26 4.41 16.84
N LYS A 178 -4.98 4.29 17.17
CA LYS A 178 -4.03 5.40 17.07
C LYS A 178 -3.27 5.29 15.75
N ASP A 179 -3.53 6.24 14.86
CA ASP A 179 -2.72 6.48 13.67
C ASP A 179 -1.56 7.44 13.99
N THR A 180 -0.38 7.17 13.44
CA THR A 180 0.81 8.03 13.66
C THR A 180 0.60 9.46 13.15
N VAL A 181 -0.08 9.64 12.02
CA VAL A 181 -0.28 10.95 11.38
C VAL A 181 -1.58 11.59 11.86
N PHE A 182 -2.70 10.88 11.78
CA PHE A 182 -4.04 11.40 12.06
C PHE A 182 -4.44 11.33 13.54
N GLY A 183 -3.62 10.70 14.40
CA GLY A 183 -3.90 10.58 15.83
C GLY A 183 -4.96 9.52 16.13
N VAL A 184 -5.75 9.72 17.19
CA VAL A 184 -6.83 8.78 17.53
C VAL A 184 -7.96 8.94 16.51
N TYR A 185 -8.21 7.88 15.76
CA TYR A 185 -9.34 7.77 14.86
C TYR A 185 -10.37 6.85 15.52
N SER A 186 -11.58 7.38 15.71
CA SER A 186 -12.72 6.62 16.24
C SER A 186 -13.82 6.57 15.21
N THR A 187 -14.37 5.39 14.97
CA THR A 187 -15.53 5.22 14.10
C THR A 187 -16.45 4.15 14.66
N SER A 188 -17.74 4.40 14.55
CA SER A 188 -18.75 3.35 14.58
C SER A 188 -18.97 2.87 13.15
N TRP A 189 -19.06 1.56 12.97
CA TRP A 189 -19.48 1.00 11.69
C TRP A 189 -20.80 0.26 11.84
N ASP A 190 -21.49 0.19 10.71
CA ASP A 190 -22.66 -0.64 10.56
C ASP A 190 -22.30 -2.08 10.20
N GLU A 191 -23.24 -2.97 10.45
CA GLU A 191 -23.13 -4.39 10.16
C GLU A 191 -23.16 -4.69 8.67
N VAL A 192 -22.02 -5.11 8.10
CA VAL A 192 -21.98 -5.71 6.77
C VAL A 192 -20.90 -6.79 6.71
N ASP A 193 -21.32 -8.05 6.82
CA ASP A 193 -20.47 -9.23 6.62
C ASP A 193 -19.83 -9.20 5.23
N PHE A 194 -18.53 -8.95 5.18
CA PHE A 194 -17.78 -8.76 3.94
C PHE A 194 -17.10 -10.06 3.50
N ILE A 195 -16.87 -10.19 2.20
CA ILE A 195 -16.22 -11.36 1.62
C ILE A 195 -14.73 -11.36 1.99
N ILE A 196 -14.22 -12.48 2.46
CA ILE A 196 -12.79 -12.73 2.71
C ILE A 196 -12.18 -13.71 1.71
N LEU A 197 -12.99 -14.62 1.16
CA LEU A 197 -12.59 -15.54 0.10
C LEU A 197 -13.63 -15.52 -1.03
N LYS A 198 -13.18 -15.28 -2.26
CA LYS A 198 -14.01 -15.24 -3.46
C LYS A 198 -14.29 -16.65 -3.99
N ARG A 199 -15.23 -16.77 -4.94
CA ARG A 199 -15.60 -18.05 -5.59
C ARG A 199 -14.46 -18.63 -6.43
N ASP A 200 -13.58 -17.78 -6.94
CA ASP A 200 -12.38 -18.16 -7.71
C ASP A 200 -11.24 -18.72 -6.84
N GLY A 201 -11.44 -18.78 -5.51
CA GLY A 201 -10.45 -19.27 -4.56
C GLY A 201 -9.42 -18.24 -4.12
N PHE A 202 -9.45 -17.01 -4.64
CA PHE A 202 -8.57 -15.93 -4.19
C PHE A 202 -9.16 -15.16 -3.00
N PRO A 203 -8.32 -14.70 -2.06
CA PRO A 203 -8.79 -13.86 -0.96
C PRO A 203 -9.19 -12.47 -1.46
N THR A 204 -9.91 -11.72 -0.63
CA THR A 204 -10.06 -10.27 -0.85
C THR A 204 -8.85 -9.52 -0.31
N TYR A 205 -8.63 -8.29 -0.81
CA TYR A 205 -7.58 -7.39 -0.33
C TYR A 205 -7.52 -7.31 1.20
N HIS A 206 -8.68 -7.13 1.86
CA HIS A 206 -8.73 -6.94 3.31
C HIS A 206 -8.22 -8.16 4.07
N PHE A 207 -8.56 -9.36 3.60
CA PHE A 207 -8.16 -10.60 4.25
C PHE A 207 -6.68 -10.91 3.99
N ALA A 208 -6.28 -10.89 2.71
CA ALA A 208 -4.91 -11.19 2.30
C ALA A 208 -3.90 -10.24 2.97
N ASN A 209 -4.21 -8.94 3.05
CA ASN A 209 -3.34 -7.97 3.71
C ASN A 209 -3.09 -8.31 5.18
N VAL A 210 -4.13 -8.65 5.95
CA VAL A 210 -4.00 -8.96 7.37
C VAL A 210 -3.24 -10.26 7.59
N VAL A 211 -3.54 -11.29 6.80
CA VAL A 211 -2.84 -12.57 6.86
C VAL A 211 -1.36 -12.38 6.53
N ASP A 212 -1.03 -11.73 5.42
CA ASP A 212 0.36 -11.53 5.03
C ASP A 212 1.11 -10.58 5.94
N ASP A 213 0.48 -9.52 6.44
CA ASP A 213 1.11 -8.62 7.39
C ASP A 213 1.47 -9.38 8.69
N HIS A 214 0.64 -10.34 9.13
CA HIS A 214 0.96 -11.22 10.25
C HIS A 214 2.12 -12.18 9.92
N TYR A 215 2.02 -12.96 8.84
CA TYR A 215 3.01 -13.97 8.49
C TYR A 215 4.36 -13.39 8.06
N MET A 216 4.39 -12.17 7.52
CA MET A 216 5.63 -11.46 7.19
C MET A 216 6.15 -10.61 8.35
N GLU A 217 5.54 -10.71 9.53
CA GLU A 217 5.90 -10.00 10.76
C GLU A 217 5.99 -8.48 10.58
N ILE A 218 5.06 -7.89 9.82
CA ILE A 218 5.02 -6.44 9.58
C ILE A 218 4.78 -5.73 10.90
N SER A 219 5.70 -4.81 11.26
CA SER A 219 5.60 -4.03 12.49
C SER A 219 4.86 -2.71 12.28
N ASP A 220 4.98 -2.13 11.08
CA ASP A 220 4.40 -0.85 10.71
C ASP A 220 3.80 -0.92 9.30
N VAL A 221 2.53 -0.52 9.20
CA VAL A 221 1.83 -0.38 7.94
C VAL A 221 1.80 1.11 7.59
N ILE A 222 2.67 1.50 6.66
CA ILE A 222 2.74 2.86 6.11
C ILE A 222 2.09 2.86 4.73
N ARG A 223 0.94 3.52 4.58
CA ARG A 223 0.11 3.50 3.34
C ARG A 223 -0.68 4.79 3.16
N GLY A 224 -1.29 5.00 1.98
CA GLY A 224 -2.13 6.18 1.72
C GLY A 224 -3.39 6.24 2.59
N SER A 225 -3.84 7.45 2.93
CA SER A 225 -4.99 7.71 3.82
C SER A 225 -6.34 7.32 3.23
N GLU A 226 -6.42 6.93 1.95
CA GLU A 226 -7.60 6.28 1.39
C GLU A 226 -7.97 4.99 2.13
N TRP A 227 -7.00 4.34 2.78
CA TRP A 227 -7.21 3.12 3.56
C TRP A 227 -7.59 3.37 5.02
N LEU A 228 -7.60 4.63 5.48
CA LEU A 228 -7.89 4.96 6.88
C LEU A 228 -9.25 4.41 7.31
N LEU A 229 -10.28 4.60 6.48
CA LEU A 229 -11.65 4.10 6.70
C LEU A 229 -11.77 2.57 6.67
N SER A 230 -10.79 1.88 6.09
CA SER A 230 -10.76 0.41 6.03
C SER A 230 -10.01 -0.22 7.20
N THR A 231 -9.23 0.55 7.95
CA THR A 231 -8.41 0.04 9.06
C THR A 231 -9.24 -0.66 10.15
N PRO A 232 -10.45 -0.19 10.53
CA PRO A 232 -11.30 -0.93 11.46
C PRO A 232 -11.64 -2.34 11.00
N LYS A 233 -11.82 -2.57 9.69
CA LYS A 233 -12.03 -3.93 9.15
C LYS A 233 -10.80 -4.81 9.34
N HIS A 234 -9.61 -4.24 9.15
CA HIS A 234 -8.34 -4.96 9.34
C HIS A 234 -8.13 -5.31 10.82
N LEU A 235 -8.40 -4.36 11.73
CA LEU A 235 -8.28 -4.57 13.16
C LEU A 235 -9.27 -5.63 13.69
N ASN A 236 -10.51 -5.67 13.20
CA ASN A 236 -11.46 -6.75 13.51
C ASN A 236 -10.95 -8.13 13.06
N LEU A 237 -10.25 -8.21 11.93
CA LEU A 237 -9.62 -9.46 11.50
C LEU A 237 -8.48 -9.86 12.46
N TYR A 238 -7.59 -8.93 12.82
CA TYR A 238 -6.55 -9.17 13.84
C TYR A 238 -7.15 -9.68 15.15
N GLU A 239 -8.21 -9.03 15.65
CA GLU A 239 -8.93 -9.43 16.86
C GLU A 239 -9.54 -10.84 16.72
N ALA A 240 -10.18 -11.16 15.60
CA ALA A 240 -10.78 -12.48 15.38
C ALA A 240 -9.74 -13.62 15.34
N PHE A 241 -8.52 -13.33 14.88
CA PHE A 241 -7.41 -14.28 14.96
C PHE A 241 -6.73 -14.32 16.33
N ASN A 242 -6.97 -13.32 17.19
CA ASN A 242 -6.19 -13.04 18.39
C ASN A 242 -4.70 -12.78 18.05
N TRP A 243 -4.48 -12.02 16.98
CA TRP A 243 -3.17 -11.57 16.53
C TRP A 243 -2.92 -10.14 16.98
N LYS A 244 -1.64 -9.81 17.18
CA LYS A 244 -1.21 -8.43 17.46
C LYS A 244 -1.19 -7.64 16.15
N GLU A 245 -1.84 -6.49 16.13
CA GLU A 245 -1.86 -5.57 15.01
C GLU A 245 -0.54 -4.79 14.87
N PRO A 246 -0.16 -4.40 13.63
CA PRO A 246 0.94 -3.47 13.40
C PRO A 246 0.55 -2.05 13.78
N ARG A 247 1.54 -1.16 13.87
CA ARG A 247 1.28 0.28 13.95
C ARG A 247 0.84 0.80 12.59
N PHE A 248 -0.15 1.69 12.57
CA PHE A 248 -0.65 2.27 11.33
C PHE A 248 -0.18 3.72 11.16
N THR A 249 0.31 4.03 9.96
CA THR A 249 0.70 5.37 9.55
C THR A 249 0.06 5.65 8.19
N HIS A 250 -0.96 6.50 8.18
CA HIS A 250 -1.63 6.89 6.95
C HIS A 250 -1.05 8.18 6.35
N LEU A 251 -0.50 8.11 5.14
CA LEU A 251 0.07 9.24 4.42
C LEU A 251 -1.03 10.10 3.78
N PRO A 252 -0.97 11.44 3.86
CA PRO A 252 -1.96 12.30 3.23
C PRO A 252 -2.06 12.11 1.72
N LEU A 253 -3.27 12.31 1.19
CA LEU A 253 -3.54 12.21 -0.24
C LEU A 253 -2.73 13.21 -1.06
N ILE A 254 -2.30 12.76 -2.25
CA ILE A 254 -1.75 13.63 -3.29
C ILE A 254 -2.89 14.28 -4.07
N THR A 255 -2.81 15.60 -4.22
CA THR A 255 -3.78 16.43 -4.94
C THR A 255 -3.12 17.20 -6.07
N GLU A 256 -3.89 17.53 -7.09
CA GLU A 256 -3.40 18.31 -8.25
C GLU A 256 -3.30 19.80 -7.92
N ASP A 257 -4.30 20.33 -7.21
CA ASP A 257 -4.52 21.76 -6.99
C ASP A 257 -4.82 22.09 -5.52
N GLY A 258 -4.48 21.17 -4.61
CA GLY A 258 -4.78 21.26 -3.18
C GLY A 258 -6.16 20.71 -2.79
N LYS A 259 -7.08 20.53 -3.75
CA LYS A 259 -8.45 20.05 -3.50
C LYS A 259 -8.75 18.72 -4.18
N ASN A 260 -8.46 18.64 -5.48
CA ASN A 260 -8.79 17.50 -6.31
C ASN A 260 -7.72 16.42 -6.18
N LYS A 261 -8.14 15.18 -5.90
CA LYS A 261 -7.25 14.02 -5.87
C LYS A 261 -6.58 13.85 -7.24
N LEU A 262 -5.29 13.51 -7.23
CA LEU A 262 -4.55 13.18 -8.45
C LEU A 262 -5.23 12.03 -9.21
N SER A 263 -5.68 12.34 -10.43
CA SER A 263 -6.46 11.40 -11.23
C SER A 263 -5.55 10.39 -11.93
N LYS A 264 -5.85 9.09 -11.76
CA LYS A 264 -5.17 7.99 -12.48
C LYS A 264 -5.34 8.04 -14.01
N ARG A 265 -6.15 8.96 -14.55
CA ARG A 265 -6.33 9.16 -15.99
C ARG A 265 -5.31 10.13 -16.61
N LYS A 266 -4.55 10.86 -15.78
CA LYS A 266 -3.59 11.86 -16.24
C LYS A 266 -2.19 11.27 -16.26
N SER A 267 -1.40 11.57 -17.30
CA SER A 267 -0.05 11.04 -17.47
C SER A 267 0.87 11.39 -16.31
N HIS A 268 0.81 12.62 -15.80
CA HIS A 268 1.60 13.07 -14.64
C HIS A 268 1.21 12.40 -13.31
N ALA A 269 0.21 11.50 -13.30
CA ALA A 269 -0.07 10.66 -12.15
C ALA A 269 0.91 9.49 -12.02
N PHE A 270 1.67 9.17 -13.08
CA PHE A 270 2.55 8.01 -13.15
C PHE A 270 4.03 8.41 -13.03
N VAL A 271 4.83 7.53 -12.45
CA VAL A 271 6.28 7.74 -12.29
C VAL A 271 6.98 7.83 -13.64
N SER A 272 6.54 7.02 -14.61
CA SER A 272 7.04 6.97 -15.98
C SER A 272 7.01 8.34 -16.67
N TYR A 273 6.02 9.18 -16.38
CA TYR A 273 5.94 10.54 -16.92
C TYR A 273 7.18 11.37 -16.56
N TYR A 274 7.58 11.33 -15.30
CA TYR A 274 8.72 12.12 -14.80
C TYR A 274 10.04 11.57 -15.31
N THR A 275 10.19 10.24 -15.39
CA THR A 275 11.40 9.63 -15.95
C THR A 275 11.53 9.88 -17.45
N ASN A 276 10.42 9.89 -18.19
CA ASN A 276 10.41 10.16 -19.63
C ASN A 276 10.74 11.62 -19.96
N LEU A 277 10.37 12.55 -19.07
CA LEU A 277 10.80 13.95 -19.16
C LEU A 277 12.28 14.16 -18.76
N GLY A 278 12.98 13.12 -18.32
CA GLY A 278 14.40 13.19 -17.99
C GLY A 278 14.70 13.72 -16.58
N TYR A 279 13.70 13.79 -15.69
CA TYR A 279 14.00 14.14 -14.29
C TYR A 279 14.81 13.03 -13.63
N LEU A 280 15.89 13.44 -12.95
CA LEU A 280 16.73 12.53 -12.17
C LEU A 280 15.97 11.97 -10.96
N PRO A 281 16.24 10.73 -10.54
CA PRO A 281 15.54 10.10 -9.42
C PRO A 281 15.54 10.96 -8.16
N LEU A 282 16.69 11.52 -7.81
CA LEU A 282 16.85 12.34 -6.60
C LEU A 282 15.96 13.60 -6.61
N ALA A 283 15.74 14.20 -7.77
CA ALA A 283 14.85 15.36 -7.90
C ALA A 283 13.39 14.98 -7.62
N VAL A 284 12.95 13.85 -8.17
CA VAL A 284 11.59 13.35 -7.98
C VAL A 284 11.36 12.88 -6.53
N LEU A 285 12.34 12.25 -5.88
CA LEU A 285 12.24 11.91 -4.45
C LEU A 285 12.13 13.16 -3.56
N ASN A 286 12.97 14.17 -3.81
CA ASN A 286 12.88 15.45 -3.08
C ASN A 286 11.54 16.16 -3.32
N PHE A 287 11.02 16.09 -4.55
CA PHE A 287 9.69 16.59 -4.85
C PHE A 287 8.61 15.90 -3.99
N LEU A 288 8.68 14.57 -3.84
CA LEU A 288 7.72 13.78 -3.05
C LEU A 288 7.84 13.96 -1.53
N LEU A 289 8.96 14.50 -1.05
CA LEU A 289 9.14 14.87 0.36
C LEU A 289 8.45 16.18 0.72
N ARG A 290 8.06 17.03 -0.23
CA ARG A 290 7.40 18.29 0.14
C ARG A 290 6.15 18.05 0.98
N ASN A 291 5.71 19.08 1.71
CA ASN A 291 4.42 19.12 2.41
C ASN A 291 4.13 17.87 3.26
N GLY A 292 4.76 17.81 4.44
CA GLY A 292 4.67 16.67 5.35
C GLY A 292 5.78 15.64 5.13
N SER A 293 7.01 16.13 4.99
CA SER A 293 8.22 15.38 4.65
C SER A 293 8.60 14.28 5.64
N GLY A 294 8.20 14.41 6.91
CA GLY A 294 8.78 13.59 7.96
C GLY A 294 10.27 13.87 8.17
N ILE A 295 10.80 15.01 7.71
CA ILE A 295 12.23 15.37 7.83
C ILE A 295 12.41 16.46 8.87
N LYS A 296 13.33 16.26 9.82
CA LYS A 296 13.73 17.27 10.80
C LYS A 296 14.32 18.50 10.11
N GLU A 297 13.89 19.68 10.55
CA GLU A 297 14.36 20.97 10.01
C GLU A 297 14.28 21.03 8.48
N TYR A 298 13.17 20.52 7.92
CA TYR A 298 12.97 20.46 6.48
C TYR A 298 13.07 21.85 5.82
N ASN A 299 13.98 21.98 4.87
CA ASN A 299 14.18 23.16 4.06
C ASN A 299 13.73 22.86 2.64
N LEU A 300 12.65 23.52 2.20
CA LEU A 300 12.15 23.40 0.84
C LEU A 300 13.28 23.65 -0.18
N HIS A 301 14.15 24.62 0.07
CA HIS A 301 15.19 25.03 -0.87
C HIS A 301 16.45 24.16 -0.89
N LYS A 302 16.49 23.05 -0.14
CA LYS A 302 17.61 22.10 -0.11
C LYS A 302 17.31 20.85 -0.95
N LEU A 303 18.30 20.36 -1.67
CA LEU A 303 18.28 19.02 -2.27
C LEU A 303 18.89 18.05 -1.25
N TYR A 304 18.08 17.18 -0.68
CA TYR A 304 18.52 16.16 0.25
C TYR A 304 19.05 14.95 -0.50
N THR A 305 20.17 14.37 -0.05
CA THR A 305 20.58 13.03 -0.48
C THR A 305 19.71 11.97 0.20
N ILE A 306 19.66 10.74 -0.34
CA ILE A 306 18.91 9.64 0.30
C ILE A 306 19.40 9.41 1.74
N ASP A 307 20.71 9.45 1.99
CA ASP A 307 21.28 9.28 3.33
C ASP A 307 20.88 10.41 4.29
N GLU A 308 20.79 11.65 3.80
CA GLU A 308 20.28 12.76 4.60
C GLU A 308 18.78 12.61 4.88
N MET A 309 17.99 12.12 3.92
CA MET A 309 16.58 11.81 4.13
C MET A 309 16.43 10.75 5.21
N ILE A 310 17.19 9.65 5.12
CA ILE A 310 17.19 8.56 6.12
C ILE A 310 17.61 9.10 7.48
N THR A 311 18.72 9.84 7.56
CA THR A 311 19.28 10.33 8.82
C THR A 311 18.31 11.29 9.52
N ASN A 312 17.61 12.14 8.78
CA ASN A 312 16.73 13.15 9.34
C ASN A 312 15.26 12.73 9.42
N PHE A 313 14.91 11.51 9.00
CA PHE A 313 13.55 11.01 9.03
C PHE A 313 13.02 10.84 10.46
N ASP A 314 11.79 11.30 10.66
CA ASP A 314 10.96 11.17 11.85
C ASP A 314 9.49 11.10 11.43
N GLN A 315 8.88 9.93 11.58
CA GLN A 315 7.49 9.69 11.19
C GLN A 315 6.49 10.61 11.90
N ASN A 316 6.83 11.17 13.06
CA ASN A 316 5.94 12.07 13.80
C ASN A 316 5.93 13.49 13.20
N LEU A 317 6.84 13.78 12.27
CA LEU A 317 6.90 15.04 11.52
C LEU A 317 6.19 14.96 10.17
N ILE A 318 5.50 13.85 9.89
CA ILE A 318 4.65 13.72 8.71
C ILE A 318 3.40 14.58 8.93
N GLY A 319 3.21 15.56 8.06
CA GLY A 319 2.08 16.48 8.11
C GLY A 319 0.76 15.79 7.77
N ARG A 320 -0.36 16.36 8.22
CA ARG A 320 -1.73 15.84 7.93
C ARG A 320 -2.34 16.40 6.64
N SER A 321 -1.85 17.56 6.20
CA SER A 321 -2.37 18.27 5.04
C SER A 321 -2.14 17.50 3.75
N THR A 322 -3.05 17.68 2.78
CA THR A 322 -2.90 17.10 1.44
C THR A 322 -1.59 17.56 0.78
N PHE A 323 -0.99 16.67 0.01
CA PHE A 323 0.22 16.93 -0.75
C PHE A 323 -0.15 17.46 -2.14
N MET A 324 -0.07 18.77 -2.34
CA MET A 324 -0.31 19.39 -3.66
C MET A 324 0.90 19.21 -4.57
N LEU A 325 0.67 18.74 -5.80
CA LEU A 325 1.68 18.75 -6.84
C LEU A 325 2.01 20.19 -7.25
N ASP A 326 3.30 20.49 -7.34
CA ASP A 326 3.75 21.79 -7.83
C ASP A 326 5.02 21.60 -8.65
N LEU A 327 4.81 21.73 -9.97
CA LEU A 327 5.80 21.46 -11.00
C LEU A 327 6.94 22.48 -11.00
N LYS A 328 6.71 23.71 -10.51
CA LYS A 328 7.78 24.72 -10.41
C LYS A 328 8.87 24.27 -9.44
N GLU A 329 8.45 23.66 -8.34
CA GLU A 329 9.38 23.10 -7.36
C GLU A 329 10.03 21.81 -7.85
N LEU A 330 9.32 20.98 -8.64
CA LEU A 330 9.94 19.86 -9.33
C LEU A 330 11.06 20.34 -10.28
N ASP A 331 10.82 21.38 -11.09
CA ASP A 331 11.85 21.96 -11.97
C ASP A 331 13.05 22.50 -11.19
N ARG A 332 12.79 23.10 -10.03
CA ARG A 332 13.86 23.58 -9.15
C ARG A 332 14.71 22.41 -8.64
N TYR A 333 14.11 21.35 -8.13
CA TYR A 333 14.84 20.15 -7.74
C TYR A 333 15.54 19.47 -8.92
N GLY A 334 14.93 19.48 -10.12
CA GLY A 334 15.54 18.99 -11.35
C GLY A 334 16.86 19.71 -11.65
N ARG A 335 16.86 21.05 -11.61
CA ARG A 335 18.08 21.85 -11.79
C ARG A 335 19.13 21.56 -10.72
N MET A 336 18.73 21.51 -9.45
CA MET A 336 19.65 21.23 -8.35
C MET A 336 20.26 19.83 -8.46
N ALA A 337 19.45 18.82 -8.79
CA ALA A 337 19.93 17.45 -8.96
C ALA A 337 20.90 17.37 -10.14
N PHE A 338 20.59 18.00 -11.27
CA PHE A 338 21.49 18.05 -12.42
C PHE A 338 22.84 18.69 -12.06
N GLN A 339 22.82 19.82 -11.34
CA GLN A 339 24.04 20.51 -10.90
C GLN A 339 24.87 19.72 -9.88
N ALA A 340 24.22 18.89 -9.06
CA ALA A 340 24.87 18.07 -8.04
C ALA A 340 25.35 16.70 -8.56
N SER A 341 24.97 16.34 -9.79
CA SER A 341 25.23 15.01 -10.37
C SER A 341 26.63 14.92 -10.98
N ASP A 342 27.23 13.73 -10.88
CA ASP A 342 28.43 13.39 -11.62
C ASP A 342 28.08 13.09 -13.08
N PHE A 343 28.83 13.68 -14.02
CA PHE A 343 28.52 13.53 -15.44
C PHE A 343 28.62 12.08 -15.91
N GLU A 344 29.68 11.36 -15.54
CA GLU A 344 29.95 10.01 -16.04
C GLU A 344 29.07 8.96 -15.36
N LYS A 345 28.88 9.11 -14.04
CA LYS A 345 28.16 8.12 -13.23
C LYS A 345 26.65 8.31 -13.28
N ASP A 346 26.18 9.55 -13.26
CA ASP A 346 24.75 9.84 -13.06
C ASP A 346 24.09 10.33 -14.35
N LEU A 347 24.72 11.27 -15.08
CA LEU A 347 24.09 11.91 -16.24
C LEU A 347 24.24 11.11 -17.54
N LEU A 348 25.45 10.62 -17.85
CA LEU A 348 25.75 9.93 -19.10
C LEU A 348 24.90 8.66 -19.30
N PRO A 349 24.64 7.81 -18.28
CA PRO A 349 23.74 6.67 -18.45
C PRO A 349 22.30 7.08 -18.79
N CYS A 350 21.78 8.14 -18.14
CA CYS A 350 20.46 8.69 -18.43
C CYS A 350 20.38 9.25 -19.86
N ILE A 351 21.40 9.98 -20.29
CA ILE A 351 21.51 10.54 -21.64
C ILE A 351 21.55 9.42 -22.68
N LYS A 352 22.43 8.42 -22.51
CA LYS A 352 22.52 7.26 -23.41
C LYS A 352 21.19 6.52 -23.53
N LYS A 353 20.49 6.32 -22.41
CA LYS A 353 19.16 5.70 -22.40
C LYS A 353 18.16 6.51 -23.23
N GLN A 354 18.14 7.84 -23.10
CA GLN A 354 17.27 8.69 -23.92
C GLN A 354 17.63 8.62 -25.41
N PHE A 355 18.93 8.63 -25.76
CA PHE A 355 19.36 8.47 -27.16
C PHE A 355 18.98 7.11 -27.75
N SER A 356 19.04 6.03 -26.97
CA SER A 356 18.62 4.69 -27.43
C SER A 356 17.11 4.56 -27.71
N LEU A 357 16.31 5.54 -27.24
CA LEU A 357 14.87 5.60 -27.49
C LEU A 357 14.52 6.48 -28.70
N LEU A 358 15.50 7.16 -29.31
CA LEU A 358 15.29 7.94 -30.52
C LEU A 358 15.27 7.01 -31.74
N PRO A 359 14.36 7.22 -32.72
CA PRO A 359 14.39 6.49 -33.99
C PRO A 359 15.75 6.65 -34.68
N GLU A 360 16.25 5.61 -35.35
CA GLU A 360 17.56 5.61 -36.04
C GLU A 360 17.80 6.83 -36.95
N VAL A 361 16.73 7.40 -37.51
CA VAL A 361 16.76 8.59 -38.36
C VAL A 361 17.38 9.83 -37.67
N PHE A 362 17.32 9.92 -36.34
CA PHE A 362 17.91 11.04 -35.59
C PHE A 362 19.38 10.82 -35.20
N LEU A 363 19.85 9.57 -35.15
CA LEU A 363 21.22 9.25 -34.75
C LEU A 363 22.24 9.63 -35.84
N ASN A 364 21.82 9.68 -37.11
CA ASN A 364 22.66 10.09 -38.26
C ASN A 364 22.90 11.61 -38.37
N ILE A 365 22.33 12.42 -37.47
CA ILE A 365 22.50 13.90 -37.49
C ILE A 365 23.59 14.35 -36.50
N PHE A 366 23.96 13.51 -35.53
CA PHE A 366 24.86 13.87 -34.43
C PHE A 366 26.21 13.12 -34.43
N PHE A 367 26.49 12.29 -35.44
CA PHE A 367 27.77 11.61 -35.63
C PHE A 367 28.45 12.02 -36.93
#